data_AF-A0A443VMK7-F1
#
_entry.id   AF-A0A443VMK7-F1
#
_cell.length_a   1.000
_cell.length_b   1.000
_cell.length_c   1.000
_cell.angle_alpha   90.00
_cell.angle_beta   90.00
_cell.angle_gamma   90.00
#
_symmetry.space_group_name_H-M   'P 1'
#
loop_
_entity.id
_entity.type
_entity.pdbx_description
1 polymer ?
#
loop_
_entity_poly.entity_id
_entity_poly.type
_entity_poly.pdbx_seq_one_letter_code
_entity_poly.pdbx_strand_id
1 'polypeptide(L)' 'MKTFKQMKAQIDFCQTDDFFLEYLQRLMAAEVIQINDGDIDVNSKTLSDDFCERLANVYGVNLDEELNLATPDKEK' A
#
# COMPACT_ATOMS: atom_id res chain seq x y z
N MET A 1 -10.76 4.69 4.01
CA MET A 1 -10.43 3.85 2.84
C MET A 1 -9.47 4.60 1.94
N LYS A 2 -8.54 3.91 1.26
CA LYS A 2 -7.65 4.54 0.26
C LYS A 2 -7.81 3.90 -1.12
N THR A 3 -7.58 4.67 -2.18
CA THR A 3 -7.60 4.15 -3.55
C THR A 3 -6.31 3.39 -3.88
N PHE A 4 -6.36 2.50 -4.88
CA PHE A 4 -5.15 1.83 -5.39
C PHE A 4 -4.09 2.83 -5.80
N LYS A 5 -4.48 3.95 -6.40
CA LYS A 5 -3.57 5.02 -6.81
C LYS A 5 -2.83 5.62 -5.61
N GLN A 6 -3.55 5.93 -4.53
CA GLN A 6 -2.94 6.48 -3.31
C GLN A 6 -2.00 5.47 -2.68
N MET A 7 -2.43 4.21 -2.53
CA MET A 7 -1.59 3.19 -1.92
C MET A 7 -0.33 2.92 -2.74
N LYS A 8 -0.45 2.79 -4.07
CA LYS A 8 0.69 2.63 -4.98
C LYS A 8 1.70 3.76 -4.86
N ALA A 9 1.24 5.00 -4.77
CA ALA A 9 2.13 6.15 -4.58
C ALA A 9 2.87 6.08 -3.23
N GLN A 10 2.21 5.60 -2.17
CA GLN A 10 2.82 5.49 -0.83
C GLN A 10 3.92 4.43 -0.75
N ILE A 11 3.84 3.35 -1.53
CA ILE A 11 4.84 2.26 -1.55
C ILE A 11 5.73 2.28 -2.79
N ASP A 12 5.74 3.40 -3.53
CA ASP A 12 6.49 3.60 -4.78
C ASP A 12 6.27 2.50 -5.84
N PHE A 13 5.02 2.05 -5.99
CA PHE A 13 4.65 1.00 -6.93
C PHE A 13 4.18 1.58 -8.27
N CYS A 14 4.98 1.38 -9.33
CA CYS A 14 4.79 2.04 -10.62
C CYS A 14 4.01 1.23 -11.69
N GLN A 15 3.45 0.06 -11.37
CA GLN A 15 2.77 -0.80 -12.36
C GLN A 15 1.23 -0.58 -12.40
N THR A 16 0.56 -1.25 -13.35
CA THR A 16 -0.90 -1.18 -13.55
C THR A 16 -1.67 -1.71 -12.34
N ASP A 17 -2.98 -1.43 -12.29
CA ASP A 17 -3.85 -1.95 -11.23
C ASP A 17 -3.89 -3.49 -11.22
N ASP A 18 -3.86 -4.14 -12.40
CA ASP A 18 -3.85 -5.60 -12.50
C ASP A 18 -2.55 -6.19 -11.92
N PHE A 19 -1.40 -5.60 -12.27
CA PHE A 19 -0.11 -6.00 -11.69
C PHE A 19 -0.04 -5.73 -10.19
N PHE A 20 -0.69 -4.67 -9.71
CA PHE A 20 -0.78 -4.37 -8.28
C PHE A 20 -1.58 -5.46 -7.55
N LEU A 21 -2.72 -5.88 -8.09
CA LEU A 21 -3.51 -6.97 -7.51
C LEU A 21 -2.75 -8.29 -7.51
N GLU A 22 -2.12 -8.66 -8.63
CA GLU A 22 -1.26 -9.85 -8.69
C GLU A 22 -0.14 -9.79 -7.66
N TYR A 23 0.47 -8.62 -7.50
CA TYR A 23 1.54 -8.41 -6.54
C TYR A 23 1.06 -8.59 -5.09
N LEU A 24 -0.10 -8.05 -4.72
CA LEU A 24 -0.71 -8.27 -3.40
C LEU A 24 -0.97 -9.76 -3.14
N GLN A 25 -1.45 -10.49 -4.15
CA GLN A 25 -1.66 -11.95 -4.04
C GLN A 25 -0.33 -12.70 -3.86
N ARG A 26 0.76 -12.26 -4.50
CA ARG A 26 2.09 -12.84 -4.30
C ARG A 26 2.62 -12.59 -2.88
N LEU A 27 2.39 -11.40 -2.32
CA LEU A 27 2.74 -11.10 -0.93
C LEU A 27 1.95 -12.00 0.04
N MET A 28 0.66 -12.22 -0.22
CA MET A 28 -0.16 -13.12 0.58
C MET A 28 0.34 -14.58 0.49
N ALA A 29 0.63 -15.06 -0.73
CA ALA A 29 1.13 -16.41 -0.95
C ALA A 29 2.51 -16.65 -0.32
N ALA A 30 3.32 -15.59 -0.18
CA ALA A 30 4.60 -15.61 0.53
C ALA A 30 4.46 -15.40 2.05
N GLU A 31 3.22 -15.36 2.57
CA GLU A 31 2.91 -15.16 4.00
C GLU A 31 3.46 -13.83 4.57
N VAL A 32 3.69 -12.83 3.71
CA VAL A 32 4.16 -11.50 4.11
C VAL A 32 3.03 -10.64 4.65
N ILE A 33 1.82 -10.81 4.10
CA ILE A 33 0.64 -10.03 4.49
C ILE A 33 -0.61 -10.91 4.45
N GLN A 34 -1.57 -10.63 5.32
CA GLN A 34 -2.90 -11.23 5.29
C GLN A 34 -3.88 -10.33 4.54
N ILE A 35 -4.62 -10.92 3.59
CA ILE A 35 -5.74 -10.29 2.88
C ILE A 35 -7.04 -10.96 3.35
N ASN A 36 -7.91 -10.19 3.98
CA ASN A 36 -9.22 -10.61 4.47
C ASN A 36 -10.34 -10.24 3.49
N ASP A 37 -11.52 -10.83 3.70
CA ASP A 37 -12.71 -10.41 2.96
C ASP A 37 -13.03 -8.93 3.24
N GLY A 38 -13.35 -8.19 2.19
CA GLY A 38 -13.60 -6.74 2.25
C GLY A 38 -12.35 -5.85 2.28
N ASP A 39 -11.13 -6.40 2.30
CA ASP A 39 -9.90 -5.58 2.26
C ASP A 39 -9.68 -4.91 0.91
N ILE A 40 -10.12 -5.56 -0.17
CA ILE A 40 -9.93 -5.10 -1.53
C ILE A 40 -11.29 -5.04 -2.22
N ASP A 41 -11.68 -3.83 -2.62
CA ASP A 41 -12.80 -3.62 -3.54
C ASP A 41 -12.26 -3.30 -4.93
N VAL A 42 -12.24 -4.33 -5.78
CA VAL A 42 -11.76 -4.24 -7.17
C VAL A 42 -12.64 -3.32 -8.02
N ASN A 43 -13.94 -3.25 -7.73
CA ASN A 43 -14.88 -2.44 -8.53
C ASN A 43 -14.69 -0.96 -8.26
N SER A 44 -14.54 -0.58 -6.99
CA SER A 44 -14.26 0.81 -6.61
C SER A 44 -12.77 1.17 -6.64
N LYS A 45 -11.89 0.18 -6.83
CA LYS A 45 -10.42 0.32 -6.79
C LYS A 45 -9.95 0.90 -5.46
N THR A 46 -10.52 0.41 -4.36
CA THR A 46 -10.20 0.86 -3.02
C THR A 46 -9.75 -0.28 -2.11
N LEU A 47 -9.04 0.12 -1.08
CA LEU A 47 -8.54 -0.72 0.00
C LEU A 47 -9.14 -0.25 1.32
N SER A 48 -9.46 -1.22 2.19
CA SER A 48 -9.86 -0.94 3.57
C SER A 48 -8.71 -0.22 4.31
N ASP A 49 -9.05 0.59 5.33
CA ASP A 49 -8.03 1.28 6.12
C ASP A 49 -7.12 0.28 6.85
N ASP A 50 -7.71 -0.74 7.46
CA ASP A 50 -6.97 -1.82 8.13
C ASP A 50 -5.97 -2.52 7.18
N PHE A 51 -6.35 -2.74 5.92
CA PHE A 51 -5.44 -3.34 4.94
C PHE A 51 -4.34 -2.39 4.52
N CYS A 52 -4.65 -1.10 4.35
CA CYS A 52 -3.63 -0.09 4.10
C CYS A 52 -2.60 -0.05 5.23
N GLU A 53 -3.01 -0.15 6.50
CA GLU A 53 -2.11 -0.18 7.65
C GLU A 53 -1.20 -1.40 7.62
N ARG A 54 -1.76 -2.59 7.36
CA ARG A 54 -0.96 -3.82 7.21
C ARG A 54 0.06 -3.67 6.09
N LEU A 55 -0.35 -3.16 4.93
CA LEU A 55 0.54 -2.99 3.79
C LEU A 55 1.60 -1.91 4.05
N ALA A 56 1.25 -0.80 4.69
CA ALA A 56 2.20 0.23 5.07
C ALA A 56 3.28 -0.29 6.04
N ASN A 57 2.88 -1.12 7.00
CA ASN A 57 3.80 -1.76 7.94
C ASN A 57 4.80 -2.70 7.25
N VAL A 58 4.39 -3.43 6.21
CA VAL A 58 5.29 -4.28 5.40
C VAL A 58 6.39 -3.44 4.74
N TYR A 59 6.07 -2.21 4.34
CA TYR A 59 6.99 -1.31 3.66
C TYR A 59 7.68 -0.31 4.59
N GLY A 60 7.32 -0.27 5.88
CA GLY A 60 7.85 0.70 6.83
C GLY A 60 7.47 2.15 6.49
N VAL A 61 6.32 2.38 5.84
CA VAL A 61 5.85 3.73 5.47
C VAL A 61 4.74 4.20 6.40
N ASN A 62 4.64 5.51 6.65
CA ASN A 62 3.53 6.08 7.41
C ASN A 62 2.36 6.42 6.47
N LEU A 63 1.14 6.08 6.89
CA LEU A 63 -0.07 6.37 6.12
C LEU A 63 -0.53 7.83 6.21
N ASP A 64 -0.07 8.55 7.23
CA ASP A 64 -0.28 9.98 7.43
C ASP A 64 0.69 10.78 6.54
N GLU A 65 0.13 11.45 5.53
CA GLU A 65 0.89 12.22 4.53
C GLU A 65 1.74 13.36 5.16
N GLU A 66 1.42 13.83 6.37
CA GLU A 66 2.19 14.90 7.06
C GLU A 66 3.57 14.45 7.60
N LEU A 67 3.82 13.14 7.76
CA LEU A 67 5.10 12.64 8.30
C LEU A 67 6.07 12.14 7.22
N ASN A 68 5.60 11.97 5.98
CA ASN A 68 6.44 11.53 4.87
C ASN A 68 7.28 12.66 4.23
N LEU A 69 7.19 13.89 4.75
CA LEU A 69 8.01 15.05 4.34
C LEU A 69 9.25 15.30 5.21
N ALA A 70 9.62 14.40 6.12
CA ALA A 70 10.77 14.59 7.01
C ALA A 70 11.96 13.69 6.70
N THR A 71 12.47 13.70 5.46
CA THR A 71 13.92 13.59 5.28
C THR A 71 14.48 15.00 5.07
N PRO A 72 15.06 15.65 6.10
CA PRO A 72 15.89 16.82 5.84
C PRO A 72 17.08 16.35 5.01
N ASP A 73 17.25 16.96 3.85
CA ASP A 73 18.50 16.92 3.09
C ASP A 73 19.68 17.15 4.05
N LYS A 74 20.41 16.07 4.31
CA LYS A 74 21.78 16.05 4.83
C LYS A 74 22.52 15.20 3.78
N GLU A 75 23.45 15.73 3.01
CA GLU A 75 24.64 16.45 3.44
C GLU A 75 25.20 17.36 2.34
N LYS A 76 26.04 18.29 2.79
CA LYS A 76 26.80 19.32 2.08
C LYS A 76 27.65 18.84 0.91
#